data_AF-A0A936I0E2-F1
#
_entry.id   AF-A0A936I0E2-F1
#
_cell.length_a   1.000
_cell.length_b   1.000
_cell.length_c   1.000
_cell.angle_alpha   90.00
_cell.angle_beta   90.00
_cell.angle_gamma   90.00
#
_symmetry.space_group_name_H-M   'P 1'
#
loop_
_entity.id
_entity.type
_entity.pdbx_description
1 polymer ?
#
loop_
_entity_poly.entity_id
_entity_poly.type
_entity_poly.pdbx_seq_one_letter_code
_entity_poly.pdbx_strand_id
1 'polypeptide(L)'
;MILKYPYPYRAWLSIANDPDNTLLKDWRELDQLIWKELALPLANSLFVRSYNRNLPGQVNLVDHPEIAAQPHDTIHTWGDYMHAGARGFERADALDAIQLLRSHRIQPRVWIDHAQFLGNLLHHHSLGATPELKDMSGHKYPVLQYTLDLIEGLGIKYIWDGDVVELLGQDRPLRPYPYFREVSTSEWKAAGKYALHMVARKSAPARLGEIKVPSNEQYFPHRFPDGRILYCFRRYGTWKEADIYGIHRLIAPENISRLLALHASCIVYTHLGKRPADKVHLDHHVPENTRKAFEGLARRYKERELMISPVSAMLDYFVLRDHVRIKSHRIEFRADGIRFDRVEPADLAGKKFSFTTQGLDPARASITADGMEVAHHLIRESAHVFSIEFPPIPS
;
A
#
# COMPACT_ATOMS: atom_id res chain seq x y z
N MET A 1 -9.47 14.19 -20.26
CA MET A 1 -9.58 13.68 -18.88
C MET A 1 -8.34 12.86 -18.56
N ILE A 2 -7.76 12.94 -17.36
CA ILE A 2 -6.66 12.06 -16.96
C ILE A 2 -7.16 10.61 -16.82
N LEU A 3 -6.40 9.64 -17.32
CA LEU A 3 -6.71 8.23 -17.18
C LEU A 3 -6.35 7.75 -15.76
N LYS A 4 -7.07 6.72 -15.32
CA LYS A 4 -6.86 6.14 -13.99
C LYS A 4 -5.44 5.56 -13.83
N TYR A 5 -4.89 5.00 -14.90
CA TYR A 5 -3.54 4.41 -14.97
C TYR A 5 -2.82 4.87 -16.22
N PRO A 6 -1.48 4.75 -16.27
CA PRO A 6 -0.72 5.00 -17.48
C PRO A 6 -1.15 4.03 -18.59
N TYR A 7 -1.28 4.50 -19.82
CA TYR A 7 -1.53 3.63 -20.96
C TYR A 7 -0.32 2.70 -21.23
N PRO A 8 -0.53 1.41 -21.57
CA PRO A 8 -1.80 0.72 -21.87
C PRO A 8 -2.43 -0.02 -20.69
N TYR A 9 -1.94 0.18 -19.46
CA TYR A 9 -2.35 -0.60 -18.31
C TYR A 9 -3.83 -0.40 -17.97
N ARG A 10 -4.50 -1.51 -17.65
CA ARG A 10 -5.94 -1.51 -17.32
C ARG A 10 -6.20 -1.61 -15.82
N ALA A 11 -5.25 -2.15 -15.07
CA ALA A 11 -5.29 -2.28 -13.62
C ALA A 11 -3.89 -2.06 -13.04
N TRP A 12 -3.82 -1.89 -11.73
CA TRP A 12 -2.55 -1.75 -11.01
C TRP A 12 -2.56 -2.63 -9.76
N LEU A 13 -1.54 -3.47 -9.61
CA LEU A 13 -1.35 -4.33 -8.45
C LEU A 13 -0.05 -4.00 -7.71
N SER A 14 -0.09 -4.05 -6.39
CA SER A 14 1.09 -4.09 -5.52
C SER A 14 0.92 -5.21 -4.50
N ILE A 15 2.00 -5.60 -3.84
CA ILE A 15 1.98 -6.60 -2.76
C ILE A 15 2.57 -5.93 -1.52
N ALA A 16 1.76 -5.79 -0.48
CA ALA A 16 2.19 -5.43 0.86
C ALA A 16 2.55 -6.72 1.59
N ASN A 17 3.84 -7.09 1.50
CA ASN A 17 4.41 -8.23 2.18
C ASN A 17 4.91 -7.80 3.56
N ASP A 18 4.36 -8.37 4.63
CA ASP A 18 4.86 -8.16 5.99
C ASP A 18 5.97 -9.20 6.28
N PRO A 19 7.09 -8.83 6.96
CA PRO A 19 8.27 -9.67 7.09
C PRO A 19 8.13 -10.74 8.19
N ASP A 20 6.96 -10.86 8.82
CA ASP A 20 6.71 -11.78 9.93
C ASP A 20 7.07 -13.23 9.59
N ASN A 21 7.75 -13.90 10.53
CA ASN A 21 8.20 -15.28 10.42
C ASN A 21 9.15 -15.56 9.24
N THR A 22 9.65 -14.53 8.55
CA THR A 22 10.58 -14.72 7.43
C THR A 22 11.98 -15.06 7.96
N LEU A 23 12.49 -16.24 7.67
CA LEU A 23 13.90 -16.56 7.96
C LEU A 23 14.80 -16.08 6.82
N LEU A 24 16.10 -15.88 7.10
CA LEU A 24 17.05 -15.43 6.08
C LEU A 24 17.10 -16.35 4.84
N LYS A 25 17.03 -17.67 5.04
CA LYS A 25 17.00 -18.64 3.92
C LYS A 25 15.77 -18.45 3.02
N ASP A 26 14.62 -18.18 3.64
CA ASP A 26 13.34 -18.00 2.97
C ASP A 26 13.34 -16.66 2.22
N TRP A 27 13.87 -15.61 2.85
CA TRP A 27 14.10 -14.31 2.23
C TRP A 27 14.98 -14.42 0.98
N ARG A 28 16.07 -15.22 1.02
CA ARG A 28 16.95 -15.43 -0.14
C ARG A 28 16.25 -16.19 -1.28
N GLU A 29 15.37 -17.13 -0.95
CA GLU A 29 14.57 -17.82 -1.96
C GLU A 29 13.56 -16.87 -2.62
N LEU A 30 12.91 -16.01 -1.83
CA LEU A 30 12.02 -14.96 -2.32
C LEU A 30 12.78 -13.92 -3.16
N ASP A 31 13.97 -13.49 -2.72
CA ASP A 31 14.90 -12.63 -3.46
C ASP A 31 15.17 -13.17 -4.86
N GLN A 32 15.59 -14.44 -4.89
CA GLN A 32 15.94 -15.14 -6.11
C GLN A 32 14.76 -15.24 -7.08
N LEU A 33 13.56 -15.56 -6.58
CA LEU A 33 12.37 -15.71 -7.43
C LEU A 33 11.82 -14.35 -7.89
N ILE A 34 11.42 -13.49 -6.96
CA ILE A 34 10.57 -12.33 -7.26
C ILE A 34 11.39 -11.22 -7.95
N TRP A 35 12.55 -10.89 -7.39
CA TRP A 35 13.33 -9.73 -7.83
C TRP A 35 14.41 -10.08 -8.85
N LYS A 36 15.04 -11.26 -8.75
CA LYS A 36 16.11 -11.67 -9.68
C LYS A 36 15.60 -12.43 -10.90
N GLU A 37 14.85 -13.51 -10.69
CA GLU A 37 14.36 -14.38 -11.78
C GLU A 37 13.21 -13.73 -12.55
N LEU A 38 12.17 -13.28 -11.84
CA LEU A 38 10.97 -12.70 -12.46
C LEU A 38 11.07 -11.19 -12.69
N ALA A 39 12.05 -10.52 -12.09
CA ALA A 39 12.27 -9.08 -12.19
C ALA A 39 11.00 -8.25 -11.94
N LEU A 40 10.16 -8.70 -10.98
CA LEU A 40 8.95 -7.96 -10.60
C LEU A 40 9.36 -6.67 -9.87
N PRO A 41 8.82 -5.50 -10.26
CA PRO A 41 9.15 -4.22 -9.65
C PRO A 41 8.38 -4.04 -8.33
N LEU A 42 8.52 -4.98 -7.41
CA LEU A 42 7.94 -4.91 -6.07
C LEU A 42 8.97 -4.34 -5.09
N ALA A 43 8.50 -3.74 -4.02
CA ALA A 43 9.32 -3.45 -2.86
C ALA A 43 8.87 -4.31 -1.68
N ASN A 44 9.77 -4.50 -0.73
CA ASN A 44 9.53 -5.28 0.46
C ASN A 44 9.27 -4.36 1.67
N SER A 45 8.72 -4.96 2.72
CA SER A 45 8.81 -4.37 4.06
C SER A 45 9.99 -4.99 4.82
N LEU A 46 10.43 -4.31 5.86
CA LEU A 46 11.46 -4.82 6.75
C LEU A 46 11.12 -4.58 8.22
N PHE A 47 11.67 -5.43 9.07
CA PHE A 47 11.99 -5.08 10.45
C PHE A 47 13.39 -4.48 10.51
N VAL A 48 13.54 -3.36 11.20
CA VAL A 48 14.87 -2.80 11.46
C VAL A 48 15.62 -3.71 12.44
N ARG A 49 14.94 -4.17 13.49
CA ARG A 49 15.43 -5.12 14.49
C ARG A 49 14.35 -6.14 14.83
N SER A 50 14.75 -7.33 15.26
CA SER A 50 13.86 -8.31 15.88
C SER A 50 14.31 -8.57 17.31
N TYR A 51 13.39 -8.45 18.27
CA TYR A 51 13.59 -8.84 19.66
C TYR A 51 12.78 -10.09 20.03
N ASN A 52 12.13 -10.71 19.04
CA ASN A 52 11.24 -11.83 19.24
C ASN A 52 12.03 -13.10 19.59
N ARG A 53 11.91 -13.53 20.85
CA ARG A 53 12.64 -14.70 21.37
C ARG A 53 12.10 -16.02 20.85
N ASN A 54 10.86 -16.05 20.37
CA ASN A 54 10.27 -17.26 19.79
C ASN A 54 10.71 -17.47 18.34
N LEU A 55 11.22 -16.42 17.67
CA LEU A 55 11.67 -16.44 16.29
C LEU A 55 13.07 -15.79 16.14
N PRO A 56 14.11 -16.36 16.79
CA PRO A 56 15.44 -15.73 16.84
C PRO A 56 16.14 -15.64 15.47
N GLY A 57 15.66 -16.37 14.46
CA GLY A 57 16.18 -16.31 13.09
C GLY A 57 15.38 -15.43 12.14
N GLN A 58 14.42 -14.64 12.66
CA GLN A 58 13.61 -13.75 11.83
C GLN A 58 14.46 -12.65 11.23
N VAL A 59 14.33 -12.48 9.92
CA VAL A 59 15.12 -11.55 9.14
C VAL A 59 14.86 -10.12 9.57
N ASN A 60 15.93 -9.37 9.79
CA ASN A 60 15.90 -7.96 10.12
C ASN A 60 17.19 -7.28 9.68
N LEU A 61 17.16 -5.95 9.56
CA LEU A 61 18.25 -5.17 8.97
C LEU A 61 19.54 -5.23 9.80
N VAL A 62 19.44 -5.27 11.13
CA VAL A 62 20.63 -5.30 12.01
C VAL A 62 21.37 -6.62 11.92
N ASP A 63 20.66 -7.74 12.02
CA ASP A 63 21.29 -9.06 12.03
C ASP A 63 21.71 -9.50 10.62
N HIS A 64 21.03 -8.98 9.59
CA HIS A 64 21.23 -9.33 8.18
C HIS A 64 21.28 -8.08 7.29
N PRO A 65 22.36 -7.28 7.34
CA PRO A 65 22.46 -6.05 6.56
C PRO A 65 22.43 -6.28 5.04
N GLU A 66 22.64 -7.52 4.57
CA GLU A 66 22.51 -7.85 3.16
C GLU A 66 21.10 -7.61 2.61
N ILE A 67 20.06 -7.57 3.47
CA ILE A 67 18.70 -7.33 2.99
C ILE A 67 18.51 -5.93 2.42
N ALA A 68 19.37 -4.98 2.77
CA ALA A 68 19.35 -3.61 2.25
C ALA A 68 19.58 -3.54 0.73
N ALA A 69 20.08 -4.61 0.10
CA ALA A 69 20.25 -4.68 -1.34
C ALA A 69 18.92 -4.79 -2.12
N GLN A 70 17.83 -5.18 -1.45
CA GLN A 70 16.49 -5.19 -2.03
C GLN A 70 15.82 -3.82 -1.97
N PRO A 71 14.89 -3.52 -2.89
CA PRO A 71 14.01 -2.37 -2.75
C PRO A 71 13.12 -2.53 -1.51
N HIS A 72 13.17 -1.55 -0.60
CA HIS A 72 12.28 -1.42 0.55
C HIS A 72 11.59 -0.08 0.53
N ASP A 73 10.27 -0.07 0.55
CA ASP A 73 9.47 1.16 0.63
C ASP A 73 8.61 1.24 1.89
N THR A 74 8.69 0.19 2.71
CA THR A 74 7.78 -0.03 3.81
C THR A 74 8.55 -0.43 5.07
N ILE A 75 8.18 0.13 6.20
CA ILE A 75 8.64 -0.29 7.52
C ILE A 75 7.49 -0.98 8.27
N HIS A 76 7.76 -2.17 8.82
CA HIS A 76 6.82 -2.90 9.65
C HIS A 76 7.11 -2.63 11.12
N THR A 77 6.68 -1.46 11.59
CA THR A 77 7.03 -0.87 12.90
C THR A 77 8.54 -0.69 13.14
N TRP A 78 8.92 -0.13 14.29
CA TRP A 78 10.34 0.08 14.63
C TRP A 78 11.13 -1.23 14.85
N GLY A 79 10.44 -2.36 15.03
CA GLY A 79 11.03 -3.68 15.19
C GLY A 79 10.01 -4.70 15.70
N ASP A 80 10.39 -5.97 15.73
CA ASP A 80 9.52 -7.02 16.26
C ASP A 80 9.70 -7.15 17.79
N TYR A 81 8.73 -6.65 18.56
CA TYR A 81 8.70 -6.77 20.03
C TYR A 81 7.81 -7.92 20.52
N MET A 82 7.20 -8.69 19.61
CA MET A 82 6.37 -9.82 20.00
C MET A 82 7.21 -10.85 20.75
N HIS A 83 6.76 -11.26 21.93
CA HIS A 83 7.50 -12.21 22.77
C HIS A 83 8.94 -11.78 23.13
N ALA A 84 9.21 -10.47 23.24
CA ALA A 84 10.51 -9.94 23.66
C ALA A 84 10.81 -10.12 25.17
N GLY A 85 9.90 -10.75 25.92
CA GLY A 85 10.00 -10.94 27.37
C GLY A 85 9.70 -9.64 28.11
N ALA A 86 10.62 -9.21 28.98
CA ALA A 86 10.49 -7.96 29.72
C ALA A 86 10.88 -6.70 28.91
N ARG A 87 11.39 -6.85 27.68
CA ARG A 87 11.78 -5.72 26.84
C ARG A 87 10.53 -5.11 26.21
N GLY A 88 10.22 -3.88 26.58
CA GLY A 88 9.26 -3.03 25.88
C GLY A 88 9.93 -2.22 24.78
N PHE A 89 9.12 -1.57 23.96
CA PHE A 89 9.59 -0.56 23.02
C PHE A 89 9.85 0.77 23.72
N GLU A 90 10.97 1.37 23.37
CA GLU A 90 11.35 2.70 23.79
C GLU A 90 11.55 3.61 22.58
N ARG A 91 11.23 4.90 22.73
CA ARG A 91 11.46 5.89 21.67
C ARG A 91 12.92 5.93 21.18
N ALA A 92 13.89 5.57 22.04
CA ALA A 92 15.30 5.44 21.64
C ALA A 92 15.50 4.38 20.54
N ASP A 93 14.75 3.27 20.58
CA ASP A 93 14.81 2.24 19.53
C ASP A 93 14.40 2.81 18.16
N ALA A 94 13.42 3.73 18.13
CA ALA A 94 13.00 4.41 16.91
C ALA A 94 14.09 5.36 16.35
N LEU A 95 14.78 6.08 17.22
CA LEU A 95 15.88 6.97 16.83
C LEU A 95 17.05 6.18 16.24
N ASP A 96 17.42 5.07 16.88
CA ASP A 96 18.45 4.16 16.37
C ASP A 96 18.04 3.54 15.03
N ALA A 97 16.78 3.14 14.89
CA ALA A 97 16.23 2.63 13.64
C ALA A 97 16.33 3.66 12.50
N ILE A 98 16.02 4.94 12.76
CA ILE A 98 16.17 6.02 11.77
C ILE A 98 17.63 6.18 11.32
N GLN A 99 18.57 6.11 12.25
CA GLN A 99 20.00 6.21 11.90
C GLN A 99 20.43 5.06 10.99
N LEU A 100 19.99 3.84 11.30
CA LEU A 100 20.30 2.67 10.50
C LEU A 100 19.67 2.73 9.10
N LEU A 101 18.40 3.11 8.99
CA LEU A 101 17.75 3.31 7.70
C LEU A 101 18.52 4.31 6.83
N ARG A 102 18.95 5.42 7.42
CA ARG A 102 19.77 6.44 6.74
C ARG A 102 21.14 5.90 6.32
N SER A 103 21.83 5.14 7.16
CA SER A 103 23.15 4.59 6.81
C SER A 103 23.07 3.58 5.65
N HIS A 104 21.95 2.88 5.53
CA HIS A 104 21.66 1.96 4.41
C HIS A 104 20.96 2.63 3.22
N ARG A 105 20.73 3.96 3.27
CA ARG A 105 19.99 4.71 2.23
C ARG A 105 18.60 4.16 1.94
N ILE A 106 17.95 3.58 2.95
CA ILE A 106 16.57 3.12 2.88
C ILE A 106 15.65 4.26 3.29
N GLN A 107 14.72 4.63 2.41
CA GLN A 107 13.76 5.70 2.65
C GLN A 107 12.34 5.14 2.57
N PRO A 108 11.82 4.54 3.65
CA PRO A 108 10.45 4.05 3.64
C PRO A 108 9.47 5.21 3.49
N ARG A 109 8.39 4.96 2.75
CA ARG A 109 7.27 5.91 2.55
C ARG A 109 5.99 5.41 3.20
N VAL A 110 5.98 4.13 3.57
CA VAL A 110 4.82 3.39 4.07
C VAL A 110 5.14 2.83 5.46
N TRP A 111 4.17 2.91 6.37
CA TRP A 111 4.18 2.30 7.69
C TRP A 111 3.11 1.22 7.79
N ILE A 112 3.50 0.11 8.40
CA ILE A 112 2.62 -1.00 8.72
C ILE A 112 2.72 -1.28 10.21
N ASP A 113 1.55 -1.40 10.84
CA ASP A 113 1.42 -1.81 12.24
C ASP A 113 1.60 -3.31 12.40
N HIS A 114 2.14 -3.73 13.55
CA HIS A 114 2.49 -5.12 13.83
C HIS A 114 1.71 -5.66 15.03
N ALA A 115 0.87 -6.68 14.81
CA ALA A 115 0.17 -7.43 15.86
C ALA A 115 -0.36 -6.57 17.04
N GLN A 116 0.11 -6.84 18.26
CA GLN A 116 -0.25 -6.11 19.50
C GLN A 116 0.86 -5.12 19.93
N PHE A 117 1.63 -4.61 18.97
CA PHE A 117 2.70 -3.66 19.26
C PHE A 117 2.10 -2.36 19.81
N LEU A 118 2.52 -1.98 21.03
CA LEU A 118 2.01 -0.78 21.69
C LEU A 118 2.27 0.51 20.89
N GLY A 119 3.38 0.56 20.13
CA GLY A 119 3.73 1.70 19.28
C GLY A 119 3.00 1.73 17.93
N ASN A 120 2.00 0.86 17.71
CA ASN A 120 1.13 0.96 16.54
C ASN A 120 0.39 2.31 16.50
N LEU A 121 0.03 2.72 15.29
CA LEU A 121 -0.68 3.97 15.04
C LEU A 121 -2.20 3.79 15.06
N LEU A 122 -2.70 2.66 14.54
CA LEU A 122 -4.13 2.41 14.34
C LEU A 122 -4.55 0.99 14.71
N HIS A 123 -3.79 -0.02 14.29
CA HIS A 123 -4.16 -1.43 14.44
C HIS A 123 -3.92 -1.92 15.87
N HIS A 124 -5.00 -2.31 16.56
CA HIS A 124 -5.06 -2.80 17.95
C HIS A 124 -4.57 -1.82 19.04
N HIS A 125 -3.67 -0.90 18.74
CA HIS A 125 -3.19 0.15 19.61
C HIS A 125 -3.02 1.46 18.84
N SER A 126 -2.97 2.57 19.57
CA SER A 126 -2.81 3.93 19.02
C SER A 126 -1.84 4.79 19.82
N LEU A 127 -1.05 4.19 20.74
CA LEU A 127 -0.12 4.94 21.57
C LEU A 127 1.02 5.54 20.74
N GLY A 128 1.40 4.92 19.62
CA GLY A 128 2.37 5.48 18.67
C GLY A 128 1.92 6.82 18.07
N ALA A 129 0.61 7.06 18.01
CA ALA A 129 -0.01 8.28 17.48
C ALA A 129 -0.55 9.24 18.55
N THR A 130 -0.52 8.85 19.83
CA THR A 130 -1.10 9.64 20.92
C THR A 130 0.01 10.30 21.72
N PRO A 131 0.21 11.63 21.67
CA PRO A 131 1.35 12.28 22.33
C PRO A 131 1.22 12.35 23.85
N GLU A 132 -0.02 12.45 24.35
CA GLU A 132 -0.32 12.59 25.78
C GLU A 132 -1.60 11.85 26.15
N LEU A 133 -1.65 11.32 27.37
CA LEU A 133 -2.87 10.79 27.99
C LEU A 133 -3.35 11.77 29.06
N LYS A 134 -4.66 11.91 29.18
CA LYS A 134 -5.30 12.74 30.21
C LYS A 134 -6.07 11.85 31.18
N ASP A 135 -5.77 11.96 32.47
CA ASP A 135 -6.51 11.21 33.49
C ASP A 135 -7.83 11.92 33.89
N MET A 136 -8.57 11.29 34.81
CA MET A 136 -9.85 11.83 35.31
C MET A 136 -9.71 13.14 36.09
N SER A 137 -8.53 13.42 36.67
CA SER A 137 -8.24 14.71 37.32
C SER A 137 -7.92 15.82 36.32
N GLY A 138 -7.68 15.44 35.07
CA GLY A 138 -7.28 16.33 34.00
C GLY A 138 -5.77 16.52 33.88
N HIS A 139 -4.97 15.81 34.70
CA HIS A 139 -3.52 15.78 34.56
C HIS A 139 -3.13 15.09 33.26
N LYS A 140 -2.09 15.60 32.60
CA LYS A 140 -1.60 15.12 31.31
C LYS A 140 -0.25 14.44 31.47
N TYR A 141 -0.11 13.24 30.95
CA TYR A 141 1.13 12.45 30.96
C TYR A 141 1.61 12.24 29.54
N PRO A 142 2.91 12.44 29.25
CA PRO A 142 3.47 12.11 27.94
C PRO A 142 3.38 10.59 27.71
N VAL A 143 3.06 10.20 26.49
CA VAL A 143 3.08 8.79 26.07
C VAL A 143 4.46 8.44 25.56
N LEU A 144 5.14 7.53 26.24
CA LEU A 144 6.52 7.16 25.92
C LEU A 144 6.65 6.43 24.57
N GLN A 145 5.57 5.80 24.10
CA GLN A 145 5.51 5.09 22.83
C GLN A 145 5.22 6.01 21.64
N TYR A 146 4.88 7.29 21.88
CA TYR A 146 4.57 8.22 20.80
C TYR A 146 5.77 8.40 19.85
N THR A 147 5.54 8.15 18.56
CA THR A 147 6.56 8.28 17.50
C THR A 147 6.03 8.79 16.17
N LEU A 148 4.77 9.21 16.08
CA LEU A 148 4.19 9.72 14.83
C LEU A 148 4.99 10.91 14.25
N ASP A 149 5.53 11.76 15.09
CA ASP A 149 6.43 12.85 14.70
C ASP A 149 7.72 12.35 14.03
N LEU A 150 8.29 11.25 14.52
CA LEU A 150 9.47 10.62 13.94
C LEU A 150 9.15 9.92 12.61
N ILE A 151 8.00 9.27 12.52
CA ILE A 151 7.51 8.59 11.31
C ILE A 151 7.32 9.62 10.19
N GLU A 152 6.61 10.71 10.47
CA GLU A 152 6.44 11.79 9.50
C GLU A 152 7.78 12.45 9.14
N GLY A 153 8.65 12.69 10.13
CA GLY A 153 9.98 13.27 9.91
C GLY A 153 10.92 12.40 9.08
N LEU A 154 10.64 11.09 8.94
CA LEU A 154 11.33 10.19 8.02
C LEU A 154 10.82 10.30 6.57
N GLY A 155 9.70 10.99 6.35
CA GLY A 155 9.03 11.14 5.06
C GLY A 155 7.96 10.09 4.78
N ILE A 156 7.56 9.30 5.79
CA ILE A 156 6.44 8.36 5.69
C ILE A 156 5.13 9.15 5.70
N LYS A 157 4.29 8.89 4.69
CA LYS A 157 3.00 9.58 4.51
C LYS A 157 1.83 8.62 4.30
N TYR A 158 2.09 7.31 4.24
CA TYR A 158 1.09 6.26 4.07
C TYR A 158 1.12 5.28 5.24
N ILE A 159 -0.03 5.08 5.87
CA ILE A 159 -0.21 4.19 7.02
C ILE A 159 -1.24 3.13 6.63
N TRP A 160 -1.01 1.88 6.97
CA TRP A 160 -2.06 0.87 6.84
C TRP A 160 -3.15 1.11 7.89
N ASP A 161 -4.42 1.09 7.49
CA ASP A 161 -5.56 1.34 8.38
C ASP A 161 -5.86 0.22 9.38
N GLY A 162 -5.13 -0.89 9.31
CA GLY A 162 -5.34 -2.07 10.14
C GLY A 162 -6.41 -3.03 9.61
N ASP A 163 -7.05 -2.70 8.48
CA ASP A 163 -8.10 -3.49 7.88
C ASP A 163 -7.62 -4.24 6.61
N VAL A 164 -8.13 -5.46 6.45
CA VAL A 164 -7.97 -6.26 5.23
C VAL A 164 -9.36 -6.45 4.63
N VAL A 165 -9.55 -6.01 3.39
CA VAL A 165 -10.82 -6.12 2.68
C VAL A 165 -10.82 -7.31 1.73
N GLU A 166 -11.88 -8.13 1.78
CA GLU A 166 -12.06 -9.26 0.83
C GLU A 166 -12.59 -8.79 -0.54
N LEU A 167 -12.86 -7.49 -0.69
CA LEU A 167 -13.37 -6.89 -1.90
C LEU A 167 -12.25 -6.67 -2.91
N LEU A 168 -12.30 -7.38 -4.05
CA LEU A 168 -11.29 -7.23 -5.09
C LEU A 168 -11.49 -5.90 -5.82
N GLY A 169 -10.41 -5.12 -5.89
CA GLY A 169 -10.34 -3.91 -6.71
C GLY A 169 -10.88 -2.65 -6.03
N GLN A 170 -9.97 -1.75 -5.68
CA GLN A 170 -10.22 -0.40 -5.15
C GLN A 170 -10.31 0.65 -6.28
N ASP A 171 -10.75 1.86 -5.90
CA ASP A 171 -11.01 3.02 -6.73
C ASP A 171 -12.03 2.76 -7.85
N ARG A 172 -12.99 1.86 -7.61
CA ARG A 172 -14.11 1.62 -8.52
C ARG A 172 -15.45 1.92 -7.84
N PRO A 173 -16.46 2.41 -8.59
CA PRO A 173 -17.81 2.56 -8.06
C PRO A 173 -18.36 1.24 -7.53
N LEU A 174 -18.88 1.24 -6.31
CA LEU A 174 -19.62 0.13 -5.75
C LEU A 174 -21.12 0.35 -5.92
N ARG A 175 -21.76 -0.56 -6.63
CA ARG A 175 -23.23 -0.64 -6.67
C ARG A 175 -23.68 -1.59 -5.54
N PRO A 176 -24.74 -1.26 -4.77
CA PRO A 176 -25.09 -2.02 -3.57
C PRO A 176 -25.30 -3.52 -3.82
N TYR A 177 -26.08 -3.91 -4.83
CA TYR A 177 -26.34 -5.32 -5.09
C TYR A 177 -25.09 -6.11 -5.55
N PRO A 178 -24.30 -5.64 -6.54
CA PRO A 178 -23.02 -6.28 -6.87
C PRO A 178 -22.05 -6.39 -5.70
N TYR A 179 -21.97 -5.36 -4.85
CA TYR A 179 -21.16 -5.40 -3.63
C TYR A 179 -21.64 -6.52 -2.70
N PHE A 180 -22.94 -6.57 -2.38
CA PHE A 180 -23.45 -7.61 -1.48
C PHE A 180 -23.30 -9.02 -2.04
N ARG A 181 -23.37 -9.22 -3.36
CA ARG A 181 -23.06 -10.51 -3.99
C ARG A 181 -21.61 -10.91 -3.81
N GLU A 182 -20.69 -9.94 -3.90
CA GLU A 182 -19.26 -10.18 -3.77
C GLU A 182 -18.83 -10.50 -2.33
N VAL A 183 -19.45 -9.85 -1.33
CA VAL A 183 -19.11 -10.04 0.10
C VAL A 183 -20.01 -11.04 0.83
N SER A 184 -20.86 -11.78 0.11
CA SER A 184 -21.76 -12.77 0.74
C SER A 184 -21.50 -14.17 0.23
N THR A 185 -21.64 -15.14 1.13
CA THR A 185 -21.42 -16.56 0.82
C THR A 185 -22.52 -17.18 -0.06
N SER A 186 -23.63 -16.47 -0.32
CA SER A 186 -24.73 -16.94 -1.17
C SER A 186 -25.57 -15.80 -1.74
N GLU A 187 -26.23 -16.06 -2.87
CA GLU A 187 -27.11 -15.11 -3.57
C GLU A 187 -28.29 -14.65 -2.69
N TRP A 188 -28.91 -15.56 -1.94
CA TRP A 188 -30.05 -15.20 -1.08
C TRP A 188 -29.65 -14.25 0.06
N LYS A 189 -28.45 -14.42 0.64
CA LYS A 189 -27.91 -13.51 1.66
C LYS A 189 -27.63 -12.14 1.06
N ALA A 190 -27.08 -12.10 -0.15
CA ALA A 190 -26.84 -10.86 -0.87
C ALA A 190 -28.15 -10.10 -1.15
N ALA A 191 -29.18 -10.81 -1.64
CA ALA A 191 -30.50 -10.24 -1.88
C ALA A 191 -31.15 -9.72 -0.59
N GLY A 192 -31.04 -10.47 0.52
CA GLY A 192 -31.52 -10.05 1.84
C GLY A 192 -30.82 -8.78 2.35
N LYS A 193 -29.48 -8.73 2.28
CA LYS A 193 -28.70 -7.52 2.64
C LYS A 193 -29.08 -6.32 1.76
N TYR A 194 -29.27 -6.54 0.46
CA TYR A 194 -29.71 -5.49 -0.47
C TYR A 194 -31.12 -4.98 -0.14
N ALA A 195 -32.07 -5.87 0.15
CA ALA A 195 -33.42 -5.48 0.57
C ALA A 195 -33.38 -4.64 1.85
N LEU A 196 -32.59 -5.07 2.85
CA LEU A 196 -32.42 -4.31 4.10
C LEU A 196 -31.79 -2.93 3.85
N HIS A 197 -30.77 -2.86 2.99
CA HIS A 197 -30.16 -1.59 2.56
C HIS A 197 -31.19 -0.64 1.92
N MET A 198 -32.07 -1.17 1.06
CA MET A 198 -33.12 -0.38 0.39
C MET A 198 -34.19 0.12 1.37
N VAL A 199 -34.57 -0.69 2.35
CA VAL A 199 -35.52 -0.30 3.41
C VAL A 199 -34.90 0.77 4.31
N ALA A 200 -33.67 0.58 4.77
CA ALA A 200 -32.96 1.52 5.64
C ALA A 200 -32.79 2.92 5.00
N ARG A 201 -32.63 3.00 3.67
CA ARG A 201 -32.56 4.28 2.95
C ARG A 201 -33.89 5.04 2.89
N LYS A 202 -35.04 4.35 3.07
CA LYS A 202 -36.37 4.96 2.98
C LYS A 202 -36.94 5.41 4.34
N SER A 203 -36.47 4.84 5.45
CA SER A 203 -36.97 5.15 6.80
C SER A 203 -35.97 6.01 7.61
N ALA A 204 -36.26 7.31 7.69
CA ALA A 204 -35.38 8.32 8.27
C ALA A 204 -35.01 8.18 9.78
N PRO A 205 -35.72 7.45 10.68
CA PRO A 205 -35.28 7.37 12.08
C PRO A 205 -34.68 6.01 12.52
N ALA A 206 -34.61 4.99 11.66
CA ALA A 206 -34.10 3.68 12.07
C ALA A 206 -32.56 3.59 11.98
N ARG A 207 -31.85 4.26 12.92
CA ARG A 207 -30.39 4.11 13.14
C ARG A 207 -30.00 2.77 13.79
N LEU A 208 -30.77 1.70 13.57
CA LEU A 208 -30.46 0.35 14.04
C LEU A 208 -30.10 -0.51 12.81
N GLY A 209 -28.80 -0.67 12.56
CA GLY A 209 -28.28 -1.67 11.63
C GLY A 209 -28.24 -1.28 10.16
N GLU A 210 -28.03 0.01 9.82
CA GLU A 210 -27.86 0.44 8.42
C GLU A 210 -26.68 -0.30 7.77
N ILE A 211 -26.98 -1.25 6.87
CA ILE A 211 -25.95 -1.92 6.06
C ILE A 211 -25.51 -0.92 4.98
N LYS A 212 -24.48 -0.14 5.28
CA LYS A 212 -23.88 0.80 4.33
C LYS A 212 -22.95 0.07 3.37
N VAL A 213 -22.97 0.50 2.10
CA VAL A 213 -21.89 0.17 1.17
C VAL A 213 -20.71 1.05 1.55
N PRO A 214 -19.54 0.50 1.91
CA PRO A 214 -18.40 1.29 2.33
C PRO A 214 -17.82 2.09 1.16
N SER A 215 -17.02 3.11 1.47
CA SER A 215 -16.09 3.68 0.48
C SER A 215 -15.16 2.57 -0.03
N ASN A 216 -14.80 2.65 -1.30
CA ASN A 216 -13.86 1.73 -1.96
C ASN A 216 -12.60 2.44 -2.47
N GLU A 217 -12.28 3.58 -1.86
CA GLU A 217 -11.03 4.30 -2.14
C GLU A 217 -9.81 3.45 -1.75
N GLN A 218 -8.75 3.51 -2.55
CA GLN A 218 -7.49 2.84 -2.26
C GLN A 218 -6.76 3.49 -1.08
N TYR A 219 -6.91 4.81 -0.95
CA TYR A 219 -6.32 5.63 0.10
C TYR A 219 -7.27 6.76 0.51
N PHE A 220 -7.14 7.24 1.75
CA PHE A 220 -7.98 8.31 2.29
C PHE A 220 -7.26 9.06 3.42
N PRO A 221 -7.51 10.38 3.61
CA PRO A 221 -6.84 11.15 4.65
C PRO A 221 -7.31 10.73 6.04
N HIS A 222 -6.38 10.68 6.98
CA HIS A 222 -6.63 10.38 8.39
C HIS A 222 -5.96 11.44 9.28
N ARG A 223 -6.73 12.04 10.18
CA ARG A 223 -6.23 13.01 11.16
C ARG A 223 -5.94 12.31 12.49
N PHE A 224 -4.70 12.39 12.93
CA PHE A 224 -4.23 11.81 14.18
C PHE A 224 -4.48 12.73 15.39
N PRO A 225 -4.41 12.20 16.63
CA PRO A 225 -4.66 12.96 17.86
C PRO A 225 -3.81 14.21 18.04
N ASP A 226 -2.59 14.24 17.50
CA ASP A 226 -1.68 15.39 17.55
C ASP A 226 -1.94 16.46 16.47
N GLY A 227 -2.99 16.25 15.64
CA GLY A 227 -3.41 17.17 14.58
C GLY A 227 -2.79 16.87 13.21
N ARG A 228 -1.75 16.03 13.12
CA ARG A 228 -1.15 15.62 11.84
C ARG A 228 -2.16 14.89 10.97
N ILE A 229 -1.97 14.99 9.66
CA ILE A 229 -2.78 14.29 8.67
C ILE A 229 -1.82 13.46 7.81
N LEU A 230 -2.06 12.16 7.74
CA LEU A 230 -1.39 11.26 6.79
C LEU A 230 -2.46 10.50 6.00
N TYR A 231 -2.06 9.76 4.97
CA TYR A 231 -2.97 8.88 4.26
C TYR A 231 -3.02 7.51 4.89
N CYS A 232 -4.24 7.01 5.10
CA CYS A 232 -4.49 5.59 5.29
C CYS A 232 -4.66 4.91 3.94
N PHE A 233 -4.28 3.64 3.81
CA PHE A 233 -4.54 2.84 2.62
C PHE A 233 -5.09 1.45 2.97
N ARG A 234 -5.89 0.90 2.04
CA ARG A 234 -6.55 -0.40 2.19
C ARG A 234 -5.74 -1.52 1.56
N ARG A 235 -5.78 -2.69 2.17
CA ARG A 235 -5.24 -3.93 1.57
C ARG A 235 -6.35 -4.90 1.20
N TYR A 236 -6.17 -5.57 0.08
CA TYR A 236 -7.00 -6.68 -0.36
C TYR A 236 -6.42 -8.01 0.12
N GLY A 237 -7.30 -8.89 0.60
CA GLY A 237 -6.95 -10.26 0.91
C GLY A 237 -7.83 -10.83 1.99
N THR A 238 -7.31 -11.86 2.65
CA THR A 238 -7.95 -12.58 3.73
C THR A 238 -6.86 -13.09 4.65
N TRP A 239 -7.13 -13.16 5.96
CA TRP A 239 -6.16 -13.67 6.93
C TRP A 239 -5.76 -15.12 6.69
N LYS A 240 -6.66 -15.92 6.10
CA LYS A 240 -6.44 -17.33 5.79
C LYS A 240 -5.49 -17.54 4.61
N GLU A 241 -5.46 -16.62 3.64
CA GLU A 241 -4.61 -16.72 2.46
C GLU A 241 -3.34 -15.85 2.57
N ALA A 242 -3.15 -15.14 3.69
CA ALA A 242 -2.03 -14.23 3.95
C ALA A 242 -0.74 -14.96 4.38
N ASP A 243 -0.30 -15.94 3.58
CA ASP A 243 0.98 -16.63 3.71
C ASP A 243 1.51 -17.13 2.35
N ILE A 244 2.72 -17.72 2.32
CA ILE A 244 3.36 -18.16 1.06
C ILE A 244 2.59 -19.28 0.34
N TYR A 245 1.77 -20.06 1.07
CA TYR A 245 0.95 -21.12 0.50
C TYR A 245 -0.43 -20.62 0.08
N GLY A 246 -0.92 -19.52 0.65
CA GLY A 246 -2.21 -18.93 0.36
C GLY A 246 -2.19 -17.92 -0.78
N ILE A 247 -1.10 -17.16 -0.93
CA ILE A 247 -1.05 -16.01 -1.83
C ILE A 247 -1.40 -16.34 -3.28
N HIS A 248 -1.05 -17.53 -3.77
CA HIS A 248 -1.40 -17.97 -5.13
C HIS A 248 -2.89 -17.86 -5.45
N ARG A 249 -3.76 -17.94 -4.43
CA ARG A 249 -5.22 -17.75 -4.56
C ARG A 249 -5.59 -16.29 -4.71
N LEU A 250 -4.93 -15.40 -3.97
CA LEU A 250 -5.18 -13.96 -4.05
C LEU A 250 -4.76 -13.40 -5.41
N ILE A 251 -3.65 -13.89 -5.97
CA ILE A 251 -3.11 -13.48 -7.27
C ILE A 251 -3.37 -14.50 -8.40
N ALA A 252 -4.37 -15.37 -8.24
CA ALA A 252 -4.72 -16.36 -9.24
C ALA A 252 -5.11 -15.71 -10.58
N PRO A 253 -4.86 -16.38 -11.74
CA PRO A 253 -5.18 -15.84 -13.06
C PRO A 253 -6.63 -15.31 -13.20
N GLU A 254 -7.58 -15.94 -12.52
CA GLU A 254 -8.99 -15.55 -12.51
C GLU A 254 -9.19 -14.21 -11.79
N ASN A 255 -8.53 -14.04 -10.62
CA ASN A 255 -8.57 -12.81 -9.85
C ASN A 255 -7.89 -11.66 -10.61
N ILE A 256 -6.75 -11.91 -11.26
CA ILE A 256 -6.08 -10.87 -12.06
C ILE A 256 -6.92 -10.51 -13.29
N SER A 257 -7.55 -11.48 -13.95
CA SER A 257 -8.48 -11.22 -15.07
C SER A 257 -9.66 -10.36 -14.62
N ARG A 258 -10.21 -10.65 -13.45
CA ARG A 258 -11.28 -9.86 -12.85
C ARG A 258 -10.82 -8.46 -12.49
N LEU A 259 -9.62 -8.29 -11.91
CA LEU A 259 -9.05 -6.99 -11.60
C LEU A 259 -8.91 -6.11 -12.86
N LEU A 260 -8.41 -6.68 -13.97
CA LEU A 260 -8.33 -6.01 -15.27
C LEU A 260 -9.70 -5.62 -15.83
N ALA A 261 -10.69 -6.51 -15.72
CA ALA A 261 -12.06 -6.24 -16.16
C ALA A 261 -12.73 -5.13 -15.34
N LEU A 262 -12.38 -5.01 -14.06
CA LEU A 262 -12.88 -3.99 -13.16
C LEU A 262 -12.18 -2.63 -13.33
N HIS A 263 -11.08 -2.57 -14.09
CA HIS A 263 -10.22 -1.40 -14.19
C HIS A 263 -9.80 -0.84 -12.82
N ALA A 264 -9.47 -1.75 -11.89
CA ALA A 264 -9.30 -1.43 -10.46
C ALA A 264 -7.85 -1.59 -9.98
N SER A 265 -7.55 -0.97 -8.83
CA SER A 265 -6.25 -1.08 -8.17
C SER A 265 -6.34 -2.10 -7.05
N CYS A 266 -5.21 -2.66 -6.63
CA CYS A 266 -5.21 -3.64 -5.56
C CYS A 266 -3.85 -3.66 -4.87
N ILE A 267 -3.83 -3.57 -3.54
CA ILE A 267 -2.66 -3.82 -2.71
C ILE A 267 -2.89 -5.14 -1.98
N VAL A 268 -2.25 -6.22 -2.43
CA VAL A 268 -2.44 -7.55 -1.86
C VAL A 268 -1.70 -7.67 -0.54
N TYR A 269 -2.41 -8.03 0.52
CA TYR A 269 -1.82 -8.33 1.83
C TYR A 269 -1.29 -9.78 1.91
N THR A 270 -0.11 -9.97 2.48
CA THR A 270 0.44 -11.30 2.76
C THR A 270 1.59 -11.27 3.78
N HIS A 271 1.99 -12.44 4.27
CA HIS A 271 3.32 -12.67 4.87
C HIS A 271 4.04 -13.75 4.06
N LEU A 272 4.87 -13.33 3.11
CA LEU A 272 5.59 -14.24 2.23
C LEU A 272 6.56 -15.13 3.01
N GLY A 273 7.09 -14.73 4.17
CA GLY A 273 7.94 -15.61 4.96
C GLY A 273 7.20 -16.63 5.82
N LYS A 274 5.88 -16.49 5.98
CA LYS A 274 5.09 -17.36 6.84
C LYS A 274 4.71 -18.64 6.11
N ARG A 275 4.83 -19.78 6.81
CA ARG A 275 4.33 -21.08 6.36
C ARG A 275 3.25 -21.62 7.32
N PRO A 276 2.30 -22.42 6.82
CA PRO A 276 1.45 -23.24 7.68
C PRO A 276 2.29 -24.17 8.56
N ALA A 277 1.81 -24.44 9.78
CA ALA A 277 2.55 -25.22 10.78
C ALA A 277 2.98 -26.61 10.28
N ASP A 278 2.18 -27.26 9.43
CA ASP A 278 2.49 -28.57 8.85
C ASP A 278 3.47 -28.51 7.66
N LYS A 279 3.96 -27.32 7.29
CA LYS A 279 4.88 -27.09 6.16
C LYS A 279 6.22 -26.44 6.55
N VAL A 280 6.39 -26.08 7.82
CA VAL A 280 7.60 -25.41 8.34
C VAL A 280 8.89 -26.23 8.15
N HIS A 281 8.77 -27.55 8.09
CA HIS A 281 9.89 -28.48 7.97
C HIS A 281 10.33 -28.76 6.53
N LEU A 282 9.61 -28.26 5.53
CA LEU A 282 9.96 -28.49 4.13
C LEU A 282 11.22 -27.71 3.72
N ASP A 283 12.03 -28.29 2.83
CA ASP A 283 13.29 -27.67 2.40
C ASP A 283 13.05 -26.41 1.58
N HIS A 284 12.07 -26.46 0.66
CA HIS A 284 11.72 -25.34 -0.21
C HIS A 284 10.65 -24.45 0.42
N HIS A 285 10.88 -23.14 0.32
CA HIS A 285 9.99 -22.13 0.86
C HIS A 285 8.82 -21.83 -0.07
N VAL A 286 9.09 -21.66 -1.36
CA VAL A 286 8.08 -21.24 -2.32
C VAL A 286 7.39 -22.46 -2.93
N PRO A 287 6.07 -22.64 -2.71
CA PRO A 287 5.32 -23.72 -3.35
C PRO A 287 5.19 -23.50 -4.85
N GLU A 288 5.10 -24.59 -5.61
CA GLU A 288 4.97 -24.54 -7.07
C GLU A 288 3.78 -23.70 -7.56
N ASN A 289 2.63 -23.78 -6.86
CA ASN A 289 1.47 -22.97 -7.21
C ASN A 289 1.71 -21.47 -7.02
N THR A 290 2.50 -21.10 -6.01
CA THR A 290 2.88 -19.71 -5.74
C THR A 290 3.86 -19.21 -6.79
N ARG A 291 4.86 -20.01 -7.16
CA ARG A 291 5.76 -19.73 -8.29
C ARG A 291 4.97 -19.47 -9.57
N LYS A 292 4.07 -20.38 -9.97
CA LYS A 292 3.22 -20.23 -11.16
C LYS A 292 2.36 -18.97 -11.14
N ALA A 293 1.83 -18.59 -9.97
CA ALA A 293 1.05 -17.38 -9.83
C ALA A 293 1.90 -16.12 -10.04
N PHE A 294 3.11 -16.08 -9.49
CA PHE A 294 4.07 -14.99 -9.72
C PHE A 294 4.56 -14.92 -11.17
N GLU A 295 4.83 -16.06 -11.81
CA GLU A 295 5.13 -16.14 -13.25
C GLU A 295 3.98 -15.56 -14.09
N GLY A 296 2.73 -15.87 -13.71
CA GLY A 296 1.52 -15.31 -14.32
C GLY A 296 1.43 -13.79 -14.19
N LEU A 297 1.81 -13.23 -13.03
CA LEU A 297 1.93 -11.79 -12.82
C LEU A 297 3.03 -11.18 -13.69
N ALA A 298 4.22 -11.78 -13.69
CA ALA A 298 5.37 -11.30 -14.47
C ALA A 298 5.06 -11.24 -15.96
N ARG A 299 4.38 -12.26 -16.50
CA ARG A 299 3.90 -12.27 -17.88
C ARG A 299 2.99 -11.08 -18.18
N ARG A 300 1.94 -10.86 -17.37
CA ARG A 300 0.98 -9.76 -17.58
C ARG A 300 1.59 -8.37 -17.42
N TYR A 301 2.58 -8.25 -16.55
CA TYR A 301 3.37 -7.03 -16.41
C TYR A 301 4.22 -6.76 -17.66
N LYS A 302 4.91 -7.78 -18.18
CA LYS A 302 5.70 -7.70 -19.41
C LYS A 302 4.83 -7.38 -20.64
N GLU A 303 3.64 -7.95 -20.71
CA GLU A 303 2.62 -7.69 -21.75
C GLU A 303 1.94 -6.31 -21.60
N ARG A 304 2.26 -5.56 -20.53
CA ARG A 304 1.71 -4.24 -20.21
C ARG A 304 0.19 -4.22 -19.99
N GLU A 305 -0.40 -5.36 -19.63
CA GLU A 305 -1.83 -5.42 -19.28
C GLU A 305 -2.09 -4.91 -17.85
N LEU A 306 -1.20 -5.32 -16.93
CA LEU A 306 -1.26 -5.05 -15.51
C LEU A 306 -0.02 -4.24 -15.09
N MET A 307 -0.22 -3.10 -14.46
CA MET A 307 0.89 -2.37 -13.83
C MET A 307 1.24 -3.04 -12.51
N ILE A 308 2.54 -3.23 -12.24
CA ILE A 308 3.05 -3.70 -10.96
C ILE A 308 4.06 -2.68 -10.44
N SER A 309 4.02 -2.37 -9.14
CA SER A 309 4.97 -1.43 -8.52
C SER A 309 5.09 -1.65 -7.01
N PRO A 310 6.05 -0.97 -6.34
CA PRO A 310 6.00 -0.76 -4.89
C PRO A 310 4.68 -0.10 -4.45
N VAL A 311 4.33 -0.27 -3.18
CA VAL A 311 3.10 0.29 -2.59
C VAL A 311 3.16 1.81 -2.65
N SER A 312 4.28 2.38 -2.21
CA SER A 312 4.56 3.82 -2.23
C SER A 312 4.42 4.44 -3.62
N ALA A 313 4.95 3.78 -4.66
CA ALA A 313 4.91 4.27 -6.03
C ALA A 313 3.48 4.32 -6.60
N MET A 314 2.66 3.30 -6.26
CA MET A 314 1.24 3.28 -6.62
C MET A 314 0.49 4.44 -5.93
N LEU A 315 0.70 4.61 -4.63
CA LEU A 315 0.01 5.62 -3.84
C LEU A 315 0.43 7.05 -4.23
N ASP A 316 1.72 7.29 -4.43
CA ASP A 316 2.24 8.58 -4.94
C ASP A 316 1.62 8.92 -6.29
N TYR A 317 1.52 7.94 -7.20
CA TYR A 317 0.85 8.15 -8.48
C TYR A 317 -0.63 8.53 -8.31
N PHE A 318 -1.36 7.85 -7.42
CA PHE A 318 -2.78 8.16 -7.20
C PHE A 318 -2.99 9.54 -6.60
N VAL A 319 -2.20 9.93 -5.59
CA VAL A 319 -2.25 11.28 -5.03
C VAL A 319 -1.97 12.33 -6.10
N LEU A 320 -0.89 12.17 -6.87
CA LEU A 320 -0.56 13.10 -7.95
C LEU A 320 -1.68 13.17 -8.99
N ARG A 321 -2.19 12.03 -9.46
CA ARG A 321 -3.29 11.94 -10.44
C ARG A 321 -4.53 12.68 -9.96
N ASP A 322 -4.92 12.46 -8.71
CA ASP A 322 -6.17 12.99 -8.14
C ASP A 322 -6.08 14.51 -7.91
N HIS A 323 -4.86 15.05 -7.83
CA HIS A 323 -4.59 16.48 -7.68
C HIS A 323 -4.17 17.19 -8.99
N VAL A 324 -4.18 16.48 -10.13
CA VAL A 324 -3.98 17.11 -11.45
C VAL A 324 -5.19 17.97 -11.82
N ARG A 325 -4.93 19.20 -12.28
CA ARG A 325 -5.92 20.06 -12.93
C ARG A 325 -5.62 20.20 -14.41
N ILE A 326 -6.64 19.94 -15.23
CA ILE A 326 -6.59 20.15 -16.67
C ILE A 326 -7.54 21.31 -17.02
N LYS A 327 -7.00 22.40 -17.57
CA LYS A 327 -7.78 23.55 -18.06
C LYS A 327 -7.25 24.01 -19.41
N SER A 328 -8.10 24.00 -20.43
CA SER A 328 -7.75 24.39 -21.81
C SER A 328 -6.51 23.66 -22.31
N HIS A 329 -5.34 24.33 -22.33
CA HIS A 329 -4.07 23.79 -22.76
C HIS A 329 -3.06 23.63 -21.61
N ARG A 330 -3.51 23.64 -20.35
CA ARG A 330 -2.62 23.52 -19.19
C ARG A 330 -2.95 22.28 -18.37
N ILE A 331 -1.92 21.49 -18.08
CA ILE A 331 -1.95 20.36 -17.16
C ILE A 331 -1.06 20.73 -15.98
N GLU A 332 -1.67 20.81 -14.79
CA GLU A 332 -1.00 21.27 -13.59
C GLU A 332 -1.11 20.21 -12.50
N PHE A 333 0.04 19.67 -12.10
CA PHE A 333 0.19 18.83 -10.91
C PHE A 333 0.29 19.75 -9.70
N ARG A 334 -0.54 19.51 -8.69
CA ARG A 334 -0.63 20.36 -7.51
C ARG A 334 -0.31 19.59 -6.25
N ALA A 335 0.30 20.28 -5.30
CA ALA A 335 0.41 19.82 -3.93
C ALA A 335 -0.98 19.49 -3.36
N ASP A 336 -1.04 18.42 -2.57
CA ASP A 336 -2.21 18.04 -1.78
C ASP A 336 -2.13 18.55 -0.34
N GLY A 337 -0.94 18.96 0.11
CA GLY A 337 -0.68 19.43 1.46
C GLY A 337 -0.68 18.32 2.52
N ILE A 338 -0.61 17.05 2.10
CA ILE A 338 -0.48 15.88 2.98
C ILE A 338 0.78 15.12 2.59
N ARG A 339 0.81 14.57 1.36
CA ARG A 339 1.97 13.85 0.83
C ARG A 339 2.99 14.80 0.20
N PHE A 340 2.52 15.80 -0.52
CA PHE A 340 3.30 16.80 -1.24
C PHE A 340 2.92 18.18 -0.71
N ASP A 341 3.81 18.79 0.06
CA ASP A 341 3.71 20.23 0.42
C ASP A 341 3.93 21.10 -0.82
N ARG A 342 4.78 20.60 -1.72
CA ARG A 342 5.03 21.08 -3.07
C ARG A 342 5.26 19.88 -3.97
N VAL A 343 4.81 19.95 -5.22
CA VAL A 343 5.18 19.00 -6.27
C VAL A 343 6.42 19.52 -6.98
N GLU A 344 7.52 18.81 -6.81
CA GLU A 344 8.79 19.11 -7.45
C GLU A 344 9.00 18.22 -8.69
N PRO A 345 9.90 18.58 -9.63
CA PRO A 345 10.24 17.71 -10.75
C PRO A 345 10.65 16.29 -10.32
N ALA A 346 11.27 16.15 -9.15
CA ALA A 346 11.67 14.87 -8.57
C ALA A 346 10.47 13.97 -8.22
N ASP A 347 9.34 14.55 -7.81
CA ASP A 347 8.14 13.79 -7.51
C ASP A 347 7.49 13.22 -8.77
N LEU A 348 7.70 13.87 -9.92
CA LEU A 348 7.19 13.44 -11.22
C LEU A 348 8.15 12.52 -11.97
N ALA A 349 9.44 12.55 -11.65
CA ALA A 349 10.49 11.83 -12.35
C ALA A 349 10.18 10.32 -12.53
N GLY A 350 10.37 9.83 -13.75
CA GLY A 350 10.10 8.44 -14.14
C GLY A 350 8.62 8.04 -14.15
N LYS A 351 7.69 8.97 -13.90
CA LYS A 351 6.25 8.69 -13.95
C LYS A 351 5.69 9.01 -15.33
N LYS A 352 4.62 8.29 -15.67
CA LYS A 352 3.86 8.48 -16.91
C LYS A 352 2.40 8.72 -16.56
N PHE A 353 1.79 9.77 -17.09
CA PHE A 353 0.37 10.05 -16.92
C PHE A 353 -0.31 10.13 -18.28
N SER A 354 -1.38 9.37 -18.46
CA SER A 354 -2.11 9.35 -19.74
C SER A 354 -3.42 10.11 -19.64
N PHE A 355 -3.87 10.69 -20.74
CA PHE A 355 -5.09 11.48 -20.79
C PHE A 355 -5.78 11.39 -22.15
N THR A 356 -7.09 11.60 -22.16
CA THR A 356 -7.88 11.73 -23.39
C THR A 356 -7.89 13.18 -23.89
N THR A 357 -7.82 13.36 -25.22
CA THR A 357 -7.72 14.68 -25.88
C THR A 357 -8.99 15.51 -25.89
N GLN A 358 -10.06 15.10 -25.21
CA GLN A 358 -11.31 15.87 -25.20
C GLN A 358 -11.07 17.31 -24.69
N GLY A 359 -10.94 18.25 -25.62
CA GLY A 359 -10.70 19.68 -25.37
C GLY A 359 -9.24 20.11 -25.19
N LEU A 360 -8.25 19.21 -25.26
CA LEU A 360 -6.83 19.55 -25.09
C LEU A 360 -6.06 19.31 -26.38
N ASP A 361 -5.50 20.38 -26.95
CA ASP A 361 -4.53 20.32 -28.05
C ASP A 361 -3.13 20.01 -27.49
N PRO A 362 -2.59 18.80 -27.71
CA PRO A 362 -1.29 18.40 -27.17
C PRO A 362 -0.13 19.25 -27.70
N ALA A 363 -0.24 19.81 -28.92
CA ALA A 363 0.79 20.66 -29.50
C ALA A 363 0.95 22.01 -28.77
N ARG A 364 -0.06 22.39 -27.97
CA ARG A 364 -0.10 23.63 -27.20
C ARG A 364 -0.09 23.38 -25.70
N ALA A 365 0.03 22.13 -25.28
CA ALA A 365 -0.08 21.76 -23.87
C ALA A 365 1.14 22.27 -23.07
N SER A 366 0.88 23.07 -22.05
CA SER A 366 1.86 23.44 -21.01
C SER A 366 1.67 22.52 -19.81
N ILE A 367 2.75 21.89 -19.35
CA ILE A 367 2.77 20.98 -18.22
C ILE A 367 3.55 21.64 -17.09
N THR A 368 2.90 21.79 -15.94
CA THR A 368 3.46 22.48 -14.77
C THR A 368 3.30 21.66 -13.49
N ALA A 369 4.23 21.81 -12.56
CA ALA A 369 4.17 21.32 -11.18
C ALA A 369 4.19 22.51 -10.22
N ASP A 370 3.09 22.74 -9.49
CA ASP A 370 2.85 23.93 -8.66
C ASP A 370 3.27 25.25 -9.35
N GLY A 371 2.86 25.40 -10.60
CA GLY A 371 3.11 26.60 -11.40
C GLY A 371 4.47 26.66 -12.10
N MET A 372 5.40 25.75 -11.82
CA MET A 372 6.69 25.67 -12.52
C MET A 372 6.59 24.76 -13.74
N GLU A 373 7.16 25.16 -14.87
CA GLU A 373 7.31 24.24 -16.00
C GLU A 373 8.26 23.09 -15.65
N VAL A 374 7.93 21.90 -16.14
CA VAL A 374 8.67 20.68 -15.87
C VAL A 374 9.06 20.00 -17.17
N ALA A 375 10.27 19.43 -17.22
CA ALA A 375 10.73 18.68 -18.38
C ALA A 375 9.85 17.44 -18.61
N HIS A 376 9.42 17.20 -19.84
CA HIS A 376 8.52 16.11 -20.17
C HIS A 376 8.58 15.72 -21.65
N HIS A 377 8.07 14.54 -21.96
CA HIS A 377 7.81 14.07 -23.31
C HIS A 377 6.31 13.82 -23.50
N LEU A 378 5.74 14.40 -24.56
CA LEU A 378 4.37 14.10 -24.98
C LEU A 378 4.39 12.99 -26.01
N ILE A 379 3.71 11.89 -25.71
CA ILE A 379 3.64 10.70 -26.54
C ILE A 379 2.20 10.49 -26.99
N ARG A 380 1.99 10.30 -28.30
CA ARG A 380 0.69 9.90 -28.83
C ARG A 380 0.56 8.38 -28.74
N GLU A 381 -0.32 7.90 -27.88
CA GLU A 381 -0.54 6.46 -27.65
C GLU A 381 -1.57 5.88 -28.63
N SER A 382 -2.59 6.66 -28.97
CA SER A 382 -3.64 6.29 -29.91
C SER A 382 -4.28 7.53 -30.56
N ALA A 383 -5.38 7.34 -31.31
CA ALA A 383 -6.11 8.44 -31.92
C ALA A 383 -6.56 9.50 -30.89
N HIS A 384 -6.92 9.07 -29.68
CA HIS A 384 -7.53 9.92 -28.64
C HIS A 384 -6.81 9.90 -27.29
N VAL A 385 -5.70 9.17 -27.17
CA VAL A 385 -4.93 9.05 -25.92
C VAL A 385 -3.52 9.56 -26.14
N PHE A 386 -3.07 10.41 -25.22
CA PHE A 386 -1.71 10.90 -25.12
C PHE A 386 -1.16 10.61 -23.72
N SER A 387 0.15 10.55 -23.61
CA SER A 387 0.85 10.42 -22.34
C SER A 387 1.86 11.54 -22.17
N ILE A 388 1.97 12.03 -20.93
CA ILE A 388 3.13 12.77 -20.45
C ILE A 388 4.05 11.76 -19.81
N GLU A 389 5.30 11.69 -20.25
CA GLU A 389 6.36 10.93 -19.61
C GLU A 389 7.40 11.90 -19.06
N PHE A 390 7.69 11.78 -17.77
CA PHE A 390 8.69 12.59 -17.10
C PHE A 390 10.02 11.84 -17.09
N PRO A 391 11.12 12.45 -17.58
CA PRO A 391 12.41 11.79 -17.60
C PRO A 391 12.85 11.42 -16.17
N PRO A 392 13.56 10.30 -15.98
CA PRO A 392 14.15 9.99 -14.68
C PRO A 392 15.20 11.05 -14.32
N ILE A 393 15.40 11.28 -13.01
CA ILE A 393 16.55 12.07 -12.56
C ILE A 393 17.80 11.21 -12.78
N PRO A 394 18.85 11.75 -13.43
CA PRO A 394 20.15 11.07 -13.51
C PRO A 394 20.62 10.67 -12.11
N SER A 395 20.86 9.37 -11.91
CA SER A 395 21.30 8.78 -10.64
C SER A 395 22.68 9.24 -10.21
#